data_AF-A0A059CXH2-F1
#
_entry.id   AF-A0A059CXH2-F1
#
_cell.length_a   1.000
_cell.length_b   1.000
_cell.length_c   1.000
_cell.angle_alpha   90.00
_cell.angle_beta   90.00
_cell.angle_gamma   90.00
#
_symmetry.space_group_name_H-M   'P 1'
#
loop_
_entity.id
_entity.type
_entity.pdbx_description
1 polymer ?
#
loop_
_entity_poly.entity_id
_entity_poly.type
_entity_poly.pdbx_seq_one_letter_code
_entity_poly.pdbx_strand_id
1 'polypeptide(L)'
;MSERKYEIEKFNRSNSFVLWSIKMRVLLTTQGLAKALDGEDKLPIIMKAYEMIELMERAKSTILLNLSNEVLIEVTEENDVAAL
;
A
#
# COMPACT_ATOMS: atom_id res chain seq x y z
N MET A 1 -25.24 3.21 -4.61
CA MET A 1 -24.41 3.98 -3.66
C MET A 1 -23.15 4.37 -4.41
N SER A 2 -22.90 5.66 -4.65
CA SER A 2 -21.64 6.09 -5.27
C SER A 2 -20.54 5.89 -4.22
N GLU A 3 -19.64 4.93 -4.44
CA GLU A 3 -18.44 4.81 -3.62
C GLU A 3 -17.67 6.13 -3.75
N ARG A 4 -17.59 6.91 -2.67
CA ARG A 4 -16.70 8.06 -2.65
C ARG A 4 -15.28 7.51 -2.78
N LYS A 5 -14.69 7.65 -3.96
CA LYS A 5 -13.27 7.43 -4.16
C LYS A 5 -12.51 8.44 -3.31
N TYR A 6 -11.90 7.96 -2.23
CA TYR A 6 -10.91 8.73 -1.51
C TYR A 6 -9.63 8.68 -2.34
N GLU A 7 -9.31 9.79 -3.01
CA GLU A 7 -8.08 9.94 -3.77
C GLU A 7 -7.09 10.77 -2.96
N ILE A 8 -5.82 10.37 -3.00
CA ILE A 8 -4.72 11.14 -2.44
C ILE A 8 -3.78 11.52 -3.58
N GLU A 9 -3.05 12.61 -3.43
CA GLU A 9 -2.00 12.98 -4.37
C GLU A 9 -0.95 11.86 -4.42
N LYS A 10 -0.50 11.49 -5.62
CA LYS A 10 0.54 10.48 -5.80
C LYS A 10 1.87 10.97 -5.23
N PHE A 11 2.64 10.08 -4.62
CA PHE A 11 4.01 10.41 -4.20
C PHE A 11 4.93 10.54 -5.42
N ASN A 12 5.63 11.67 -5.54
CA ASN A 12 6.46 12.00 -6.70
C ASN A 12 7.85 12.57 -6.31
N ARG A 13 8.29 12.32 -5.07
CA ARG A 13 9.54 12.83 -4.45
C ARG A 13 9.62 14.33 -4.19
N SER A 14 8.89 15.13 -4.96
CA SER A 14 8.80 16.57 -4.75
C SER A 14 7.88 16.92 -3.59
N ASN A 15 6.85 16.09 -3.34
CA ASN A 15 5.97 16.24 -2.20
C ASN A 15 6.49 15.54 -0.93
N SER A 16 5.96 15.96 0.22
CA SER A 16 6.37 15.42 1.52
C SER A 16 5.93 13.97 1.67
N PHE A 17 6.91 13.06 1.75
CA PHE A 17 6.68 11.65 2.03
C PHE A 17 5.96 11.43 3.36
N VAL A 18 6.27 12.24 4.39
CA VAL A 18 5.60 12.17 5.70
C VAL A 18 4.11 12.46 5.56
N LEU A 19 3.75 13.53 4.86
CA LEU A 19 2.34 13.86 4.64
C LEU A 19 1.63 12.81 3.78
N TRP A 20 2.29 12.32 2.73
CA TRP A 20 1.77 11.28 1.87
C TRP A 20 1.53 9.97 2.63
N SER A 21 2.48 9.52 3.45
CA SER A 21 2.37 8.29 4.24
C SER A 21 1.24 8.33 5.28
N ILE A 22 1.00 9.49 5.89
CA ILE A 22 -0.17 9.71 6.78
C ILE A 22 -1.47 9.55 5.98
N LYS A 23 -1.59 10.23 4.83
CA LYS A 23 -2.77 10.13 3.96
C LYS A 23 -2.98 8.71 3.43
N MET A 24 -1.90 8.01 3.08
CA MET A 24 -1.93 6.61 2.65
C MET A 24 -2.45 5.68 3.74
N ARG A 25 -1.99 5.84 4.99
CA ARG A 25 -2.50 5.06 6.12
C ARG A 25 -4.00 5.29 6.34
N VAL A 26 -4.47 6.54 6.22
CA VAL A 26 -5.90 6.85 6.29
C VAL A 26 -6.66 6.17 5.15
N LEU A 27 -6.17 6.27 3.91
CA LEU A 27 -6.77 5.60 2.75
C LEU A 27 -6.90 4.09 2.96
N LEU A 28 -5.81 3.41 3.35
CA LEU A 28 -5.83 1.98 3.65
C LEU A 28 -6.78 1.63 4.79
N THR A 29 -6.91 2.49 5.81
CA THR A 29 -7.88 2.29 6.90
C THR A 29 -9.32 2.35 6.38
N THR A 30 -9.64 3.32 5.52
CA THR A 30 -10.99 3.44 4.93
C THR A 30 -11.34 2.27 4.01
N GLN A 31 -10.34 1.59 3.44
CA GLN A 31 -10.51 0.40 2.59
C GLN A 31 -10.45 -0.92 3.37
N GLY A 32 -10.21 -0.88 4.69
CA GLY A 32 -10.04 -2.07 5.52
C GLY A 32 -8.69 -2.80 5.33
N LEU A 33 -7.71 -2.14 4.72
CA LEU A 33 -6.41 -2.71 4.34
C LEU A 33 -5.27 -2.37 5.32
N ALA A 34 -5.49 -1.49 6.30
CA ALA A 34 -4.42 -0.97 7.16
C ALA A 34 -3.65 -2.05 7.94
N LYS A 35 -4.29 -3.18 8.26
CA LYS A 35 -3.64 -4.31 8.96
C LYS A 35 -2.49 -4.93 8.17
N ALA A 36 -2.47 -4.80 6.84
CA ALA A 36 -1.36 -5.26 6.02
C ALA A 36 -0.02 -4.55 6.36
N LEU A 37 -0.08 -3.37 7.00
CA LEU A 37 1.11 -2.60 7.38
C LEU A 37 1.79 -3.14 8.65
N ASP A 38 1.11 -3.99 9.43
CA ASP A 38 1.63 -4.45 10.71
C ASP A 38 2.64 -5.60 10.58
N GLY A 39 2.69 -6.24 9.39
CA GLY A 39 3.49 -7.43 9.09
C GLY A 39 2.68 -8.72 9.25
N GLU A 40 3.07 -9.77 8.49
CA GLU A 40 2.38 -11.08 8.52
C GLU A 40 2.37 -11.69 9.92
N ASP A 41 3.44 -11.46 10.70
CA ASP A 41 3.64 -11.94 12.06
C ASP A 41 2.66 -11.34 13.08
N LYS A 42 2.03 -10.21 12.75
CA LYS A 42 1.08 -9.49 13.62
C LYS A 42 -0.37 -9.66 13.18
N LEU A 43 -0.62 -10.37 12.08
CA LEU A 43 -1.97 -10.69 11.66
C LEU A 43 -2.58 -11.76 12.56
N PRO A 44 -3.92 -11.75 12.78
CA PRO A 44 -4.55 -12.73 13.64
C PRO A 44 -4.27 -14.16 13.15
N ILE A 45 -3.81 -15.04 14.04
CA ILE A 45 -3.56 -16.47 13.75
C ILE A 45 -4.79 -17.18 13.15
N ILE A 46 -5.99 -16.65 13.43
CA ILE A 46 -7.28 -17.19 12.99
C ILE A 46 -7.61 -16.78 11.53
N MET A 47 -6.89 -15.82 10.94
CA MET A 47 -7.07 -15.41 9.54
C MET A 47 -6.65 -16.54 8.61
N LYS A 48 -7.46 -16.84 7.58
CA LYS A 48 -7.11 -17.87 6.61
C LYS A 48 -5.99 -17.36 5.70
N ALA A 49 -5.11 -18.27 5.26
CA ALA A 49 -3.97 -17.93 4.42
C ALA A 49 -4.36 -17.16 3.14
N TYR A 50 -5.47 -17.54 2.47
CA TYR A 50 -5.92 -16.82 1.28
C TYR A 50 -6.39 -15.39 1.58
N GLU A 51 -7.04 -15.16 2.74
CA GLU A 51 -7.52 -13.83 3.15
C GLU A 51 -6.34 -12.92 3.49
N MET A 52 -5.30 -13.50 4.09
CA MET A 52 -4.04 -12.81 4.34
C MET A 52 -3.35 -12.39 3.04
N ILE A 53 -3.20 -13.32 2.09
CA ILE A 53 -2.58 -13.02 0.78
C ILE A 53 -3.37 -11.93 0.07
N GLU A 54 -4.71 -12.04 0.01
CA GLU A 54 -5.55 -11.03 -0.64
C GLU A 54 -5.41 -9.66 0.03
N LEU A 55 -5.41 -9.60 1.37
CA LEU A 55 -5.23 -8.36 2.14
C LEU A 55 -3.90 -7.69 1.79
N MET A 56 -2.81 -8.47 1.76
CA MET A 56 -1.46 -8.00 1.47
C MET A 56 -1.32 -7.52 0.02
N GLU A 57 -1.81 -8.30 -0.95
CA GLU A 57 -1.79 -7.96 -2.37
C GLU A 57 -2.58 -6.68 -2.66
N ARG A 58 -3.76 -6.53 -2.04
CA ARG A 58 -4.59 -5.32 -2.19
C ARG A 58 -3.93 -4.10 -1.56
N ALA A 59 -3.36 -4.22 -0.36
CA ALA A 59 -2.64 -3.11 0.27
C ALA A 59 -1.43 -2.68 -0.57
N LYS A 60 -0.62 -3.66 -1.04
CA LYS A 60 0.52 -3.41 -1.92
C LYS A 60 0.08 -2.71 -3.22
N SER A 61 -0.96 -3.22 -3.86
CA SER A 61 -1.52 -2.64 -5.09
C SER A 61 -2.00 -1.21 -4.87
N THR A 62 -2.73 -0.94 -3.78
CA THR A 62 -3.18 0.42 -3.44
C THR A 62 -2.00 1.36 -3.22
N ILE A 63 -0.94 0.92 -2.53
CA ILE A 63 0.27 1.73 -2.33
C ILE A 63 0.90 2.07 -3.68
N LEU A 64 1.15 1.07 -4.54
CA LEU A 64 1.78 1.24 -5.85
C LEU A 64 0.96 2.17 -6.77
N LEU A 65 -0.37 2.03 -6.79
CA LEU A 65 -1.24 2.88 -7.60
C LEU A 65 -1.20 4.37 -7.20
N ASN A 66 -0.72 4.67 -5.99
CA ASN A 66 -0.57 6.02 -5.45
C ASN A 66 0.89 6.53 -5.49
N LEU A 67 1.75 5.88 -6.26
CA LEU A 67 3.08 6.37 -6.61
C LEU A 67 3.07 6.96 -8.03
N SER A 68 3.96 7.90 -8.31
CA SER A 68 4.21 8.38 -9.67
C SER A 68 4.94 7.31 -10.48
N ASN A 69 4.92 7.44 -11.81
CA ASN A 69 5.56 6.47 -12.70
C ASN A 69 7.07 6.39 -12.46
N GLU A 70 7.72 7.52 -12.18
CA GLU A 70 9.16 7.61 -11.93
C GLU A 70 9.54 6.94 -10.60
N VAL A 71 8.66 6.99 -9.59
CA VAL A 71 8.87 6.27 -8.33
C VAL A 71 8.58 4.78 -8.50
N LEU A 72 7.58 4.41 -9.30
CA LEU A 72 7.26 3.01 -9.57
C LEU A 72 8.41 2.27 -10.25
N ILE A 73 9.07 2.90 -11.22
CA ILE A 73 10.24 2.31 -11.91
C ILE A 73 11.34 1.97 -10.91
N GLU A 74 11.68 2.89 -10.01
CA GLU A 74 12.71 2.61 -8.99
C GLU A 74 12.31 1.52 -8.01
N VAL A 75 11.05 1.50 -7.57
CA VAL A 75 10.55 0.43 -6.70
C VAL A 75 10.63 -0.92 -7.40
N THR A 76 10.34 -1.00 -8.71
CA THR A 76 10.48 -2.24 -9.47
C THR A 76 11.93 -2.67 -9.62
N GLU A 77 12.84 -1.74 -9.90
CA GLU A 77 14.28 -2.01 -10.01
C GLU A 77 14.87 -2.49 -8.66
N GLU A 78 14.47 -1.90 -7.54
CA GLU A 78 14.92 -2.30 -6.20
C GLU A 78 14.44 -3.72 -5.84
N ASN A 79 13.20 -4.08 -6.19
CA ASN A 79 12.69 -5.43 -5.94
C ASN A 79 13.44 -6.47 -6.79
N ASP A 80 13.82 -6.15 -8.03
CA ASP A 80 14.60 -7.03 -8.88
C ASP A 80 16.02 -7.24 -8.31
N VAL A 81 16.63 -6.20 -7.74
CA VAL A 81 17.95 -6.28 -7.08
C VAL A 81 17.87 -7.03 -5.75
N ALA A 82 16.81 -6.85 -4.96
CA ALA A 82 16.62 -7.56 -3.69
C ALA A 82 16.30 -9.06 -3.87
N ALA A 83 15.95 -9.49 -5.09
CA ALA A 83 15.69 -10.88 -5.45
C ALA A 83 16.95 -11.65 -5.94
N LEU A 84 18.09 -10.96 -6.10
CA LEU A 84 19.41 -11.51 -6.46
C LEU A 84 20.25 -11.85 -5.23
#